data_AF-A0A371MRK4-F1
#
_entry.id   AF-A0A371MRK4-F1
#
_cell.length_a   1.000
_cell.length_b   1.000
_cell.length_c   1.000
_cell.angle_alpha   90.00
_cell.angle_beta   90.00
_cell.angle_gamma   90.00
#
_symmetry.space_group_name_H-M   'P 1'
#
loop_
_entity.id
_entity.type
_entity.pdbx_description
1 polymer ?
#
loop_
_entity_poly.entity_id
_entity_poly.type
_entity_poly.pdbx_seq_one_letter_code
_entity_poly.pdbx_strand_id
1 'polypeptide(L)'
;MPTIDEKRVYTDNSGTETVYLATGLGVVAVSVSDDLIGEFGVAARCHARDVATAGPLVAVATDEEVLVADRSTVDGDAAATAGPSDALDFAATGFGPATAVGFDADA
;
A
#
# COMPACT_ATOMS: atom_id res chain seq x y z
N MET A 1 -15.20 31.92 31.51
CA MET A 1 -15.40 31.22 30.22
C MET A 1 -14.22 30.30 30.00
N PRO A 2 -14.38 28.97 29.92
CA PRO A 2 -13.30 28.17 29.38
C PRO A 2 -13.34 28.38 27.86
N THR A 3 -12.30 29.01 27.32
CA THR A 3 -11.99 28.90 25.90
C THR A 3 -11.58 27.44 25.71
N ILE A 4 -12.43 26.64 25.08
CA ILE A 4 -12.00 25.32 24.62
C ILE A 4 -10.78 25.60 23.74
N ASP A 5 -9.61 25.23 24.24
CA ASP A 5 -8.40 25.15 23.44
C ASP A 5 -8.54 23.83 22.70
N GLU A 6 -9.28 23.90 21.59
CA GLU A 6 -9.49 22.81 20.67
C GLU A 6 -8.11 22.44 20.13
N LYS A 7 -7.54 21.40 20.71
CA LYS A 7 -6.28 20.81 20.28
C LYS A 7 -6.51 20.28 18.87
N ARG A 8 -6.24 21.10 17.86
CA ARG A 8 -6.21 20.69 16.47
C ARG A 8 -5.08 19.69 16.30
N VAL A 9 -5.37 18.42 16.55
CA VAL A 9 -4.56 17.28 16.12
C VAL A 9 -4.82 17.12 14.63
N TYR A 10 -4.34 18.07 13.84
CA TYR A 10 -3.93 17.76 12.48
C TYR A 10 -2.43 17.59 12.60
N THR A 11 -2.02 16.41 13.08
CA THR A 11 -0.66 15.97 12.85
C THR A 11 -0.52 15.94 11.33
N ASP A 12 0.35 16.80 10.83
CA ASP A 12 0.82 16.72 9.46
C ASP A 12 1.30 15.27 9.25
N ASN A 13 0.75 14.55 8.28
CA ASN A 13 1.19 13.18 7.95
C ASN A 13 2.58 13.18 7.27
N SER A 14 3.32 14.28 7.37
CA SER A 14 4.70 14.40 6.90
C SER A 14 5.55 13.31 7.56
N GLY A 15 6.11 12.42 6.75
CA GLY A 15 6.91 11.28 7.22
C GLY A 15 6.12 9.98 7.43
N THR A 16 4.84 9.94 7.07
CA THR A 16 4.09 8.69 6.97
C THR A 16 4.41 7.99 5.65
N GLU A 17 4.84 6.74 5.73
CA GLU A 17 5.10 5.85 4.60
C GLU A 17 4.14 4.66 4.62
N THR A 18 3.87 4.09 3.45
CA THR A 18 3.11 2.83 3.35
C THR A 18 4.06 1.70 2.98
N VAL A 19 4.13 0.69 3.86
CA VAL A 19 4.88 -0.54 3.65
C VAL A 19 3.92 -1.64 3.22
N TYR A 20 4.33 -2.46 2.27
CA TYR A 20 3.58 -3.63 1.82
C TYR A 20 4.26 -4.92 2.27
N LEU A 21 3.46 -5.89 2.70
CA LEU A 21 3.93 -7.20 3.14
C LEU A 21 3.24 -8.30 2.32
N ALA A 22 4.05 -9.21 1.78
CA ALA A 22 3.55 -10.47 1.23
C ALA A 22 3.20 -11.42 2.39
N THR A 23 1.95 -11.87 2.43
CA THR A 23 1.45 -12.82 3.42
C THR A 23 0.63 -13.91 2.75
N GLY A 24 0.42 -15.04 3.45
CA GLY A 24 -0.44 -16.11 2.92
C GLY A 24 -1.91 -15.72 2.72
N LEU A 25 -2.38 -14.63 3.35
CA LEU A 25 -3.73 -14.07 3.18
C LEU A 25 -3.82 -13.11 1.98
N GLY A 26 -2.67 -12.53 1.59
CA GLY A 26 -2.60 -11.50 0.57
C GLY A 26 -1.54 -10.46 0.84
N VAL A 27 -1.69 -9.32 0.17
CA VAL A 27 -0.83 -8.16 0.35
C VAL A 27 -1.41 -7.31 1.47
N VAL A 28 -0.64 -7.11 2.53
CA VAL A 28 -1.00 -6.23 3.63
C VAL A 28 -0.32 -4.89 3.42
N ALA A 29 -1.08 -3.81 3.49
CA ALA A 29 -0.56 -2.45 3.50
C ALA A 29 -0.58 -1.91 4.93
N VAL A 30 0.49 -1.21 5.31
CA VAL A 30 0.70 -0.70 6.66
C VAL A 30 1.20 0.73 6.56
N SER A 31 0.48 1.66 7.17
CA SER A 31 0.99 3.01 7.42
C SER A 31 2.00 2.96 8.56
N VAL A 32 3.18 3.55 8.35
CA VAL A 32 4.26 3.64 9.34
C VAL A 32 4.69 5.10 9.42
N SER A 33 4.92 5.59 10.62
CA SER A 33 5.42 6.95 10.86
C SER A 33 6.46 6.89 11.98
N ASP A 34 7.72 7.19 11.65
CA ASP A 34 8.87 7.02 12.54
C ASP A 34 8.94 5.59 13.14
N ASP A 35 8.69 5.45 14.46
CA ASP A 35 8.65 4.17 15.17
C ASP A 35 7.23 3.62 15.42
N LEU A 36 6.21 4.26 14.82
CA LEU A 36 4.81 3.94 15.03
C LEU A 36 4.19 3.18 13.85
N ILE A 37 3.40 2.17 14.19
CA ILE A 37 2.51 1.48 13.24
C ILE A 37 1.13 2.14 13.31
N GLY A 38 0.66 2.63 12.17
CA GLY A 38 -0.66 3.22 11.97
C GLY A 38 -1.69 2.19 11.52
N GLU A 39 -2.58 2.61 10.61
CA GLU A 39 -3.57 1.73 9.99
C GLU A 39 -2.90 0.62 9.18
N PHE A 40 -3.47 -0.58 9.24
CA PHE A 40 -3.09 -1.69 8.38
C PHE A 40 -4.29 -2.51 7.94
N GLY A 41 -4.18 -3.14 6.77
CA GLY A 41 -5.22 -4.02 6.25
C GLY A 41 -4.81 -4.74 4.97
N VAL A 42 -5.69 -5.63 4.49
CA VAL A 42 -5.44 -6.43 3.29
C VAL A 42 -5.82 -5.63 2.06
N ALA A 43 -4.81 -5.14 1.33
CA ALA A 43 -4.99 -4.38 0.09
C ALA A 43 -5.42 -5.28 -1.07
N ALA A 44 -4.96 -6.54 -1.09
CA ALA A 44 -5.41 -7.54 -2.06
C ALA A 44 -5.38 -8.94 -1.48
N ARG A 45 -6.46 -9.71 -1.71
CA ARG A 45 -6.54 -11.13 -1.31
C ARG A 45 -5.92 -12.00 -2.41
N CYS A 46 -4.83 -12.66 -2.09
CA CYS A 46 -4.10 -13.58 -2.98
C CYS A 46 -3.12 -14.43 -2.14
N HIS A 47 -2.45 -15.41 -2.76
CA HIS A 47 -1.30 -16.08 -2.13
C HIS A 47 0.01 -15.36 -2.50
N ALA A 48 0.25 -14.22 -1.83
CA ALA A 48 1.43 -13.41 -2.07
C ALA A 48 2.71 -14.11 -1.57
N ARG A 49 3.71 -14.18 -2.44
CA ARG A 49 5.04 -14.76 -2.16
C ARG A 49 6.12 -13.70 -1.98
N ASP A 50 6.02 -12.61 -2.74
CA ASP A 50 6.95 -11.49 -2.69
C ASP A 50 6.25 -10.19 -3.15
N VAL A 51 6.79 -9.04 -2.75
CA VAL A 51 6.27 -7.72 -3.09
C VAL A 51 7.42 -6.75 -3.35
N ALA A 52 7.29 -5.95 -4.40
CA ALA A 52 8.22 -4.89 -4.73
C ALA A 52 7.47 -3.58 -4.99
N THR A 53 8.15 -2.46 -4.78
CA THR A 53 7.60 -1.13 -5.09
C THR A 53 8.61 -0.31 -5.90
N ALA A 54 8.09 0.52 -6.80
CA ALA A 54 8.87 1.52 -7.54
C ALA A 54 7.96 2.72 -7.84
N GLY A 55 8.30 3.90 -7.32
CA GLY A 55 7.43 5.07 -7.42
C GLY A 55 6.01 4.75 -6.92
N PRO A 56 4.95 5.00 -7.71
CA PRO A 56 3.58 4.68 -7.30
C PRO A 56 3.23 3.20 -7.50
N LEU A 57 4.06 2.39 -8.16
CA LEU A 57 3.76 1.01 -8.51
C LEU A 57 4.03 0.05 -7.35
N VAL A 58 3.17 -0.98 -7.27
CA VAL A 58 3.31 -2.13 -6.38
C VAL A 58 3.19 -3.39 -7.22
N ALA A 59 4.23 -4.21 -7.24
CA ALA A 59 4.23 -5.52 -7.91
C ALA A 59 4.18 -6.64 -6.88
N VAL A 60 3.46 -7.72 -7.19
CA VAL A 60 3.25 -8.87 -6.29
C VAL A 60 3.48 -10.16 -7.05
N ALA A 61 4.38 -11.00 -6.54
CA ALA A 61 4.53 -12.37 -7.01
C ALA A 61 3.47 -13.25 -6.33
N THR A 62 2.69 -14.00 -7.11
CA THR A 62 1.79 -15.03 -6.58
C THR A 62 2.10 -16.41 -7.15
N ASP A 63 1.42 -17.43 -6.66
CA ASP A 63 1.47 -18.78 -7.17
C ASP A 63 0.71 -19.00 -8.49
N GLU A 64 0.06 -17.97 -9.01
CA GLU A 64 -0.71 -18.01 -10.26
C GLU A 64 -0.18 -17.01 -11.30
N GLU A 65 0.22 -15.80 -10.88
CA GLU A 65 0.47 -14.64 -11.76
C GLU A 65 1.43 -13.63 -11.10
N VAL A 66 1.91 -12.66 -11.87
CA VAL A 66 2.44 -11.40 -11.31
C VAL A 66 1.36 -10.32 -11.42
N LEU A 67 1.03 -9.70 -10.30
CA LEU A 67 0.05 -8.62 -10.23
C LEU A 67 0.77 -7.27 -10.09
N VAL A 68 0.22 -6.22 -10.71
CA VAL A 68 0.71 -4.84 -10.57
C VAL A 68 -0.46 -3.91 -10.28
N ALA A 69 -0.28 -3.02 -9.31
CA ALA A 69 -1.18 -1.89 -9.06
C ALA A 69 -0.43 -0.57 -9.12
N ASP A 70 -1.15 0.49 -9.47
CA ASP A 70 -0.66 1.88 -9.42
C ASP A 70 -1.40 2.61 -8.29
N ARG A 71 -0.66 3.11 -7.29
CA ARG A 71 -1.25 3.81 -6.14
C ARG A 71 -1.80 5.18 -6.50
N SER A 72 -1.41 5.74 -7.64
CA SER A 72 -1.90 7.04 -8.12
C SER A 72 -3.29 6.99 -8.72
N THR A 73 -3.79 5.79 -9.08
CA THR A 73 -5.12 5.61 -9.69
C THR A 73 -6.25 5.58 -8.67
N VAL A 74 -5.95 5.72 -7.38
CA VAL A 74 -6.97 5.94 -6.34
C VAL A 74 -7.48 7.38 -6.51
N ASP A 75 -8.57 7.52 -7.27
CA ASP A 75 -9.05 8.79 -7.85
C ASP A 75 -9.69 9.76 -6.81
N GLY A 76 -9.45 11.07 -6.99
CA GLY A 76 -10.22 12.18 -6.38
C GLY A 76 -10.00 12.48 -4.89
N ASP A 77 -10.78 13.43 -4.35
CA ASP A 77 -10.78 13.93 -2.94
C ASP A 77 -10.79 12.83 -1.85
N ALA A 78 -11.04 11.58 -2.23
CA ALA A 78 -10.90 10.37 -1.42
C ALA A 78 -9.44 10.00 -1.12
N ALA A 79 -8.46 10.34 -1.97
CA ALA A 79 -7.05 10.04 -1.75
C ALA A 79 -6.47 10.70 -0.48
N ALA A 80 -7.03 11.85 -0.07
CA ALA A 80 -6.66 12.52 1.17
C ALA A 80 -7.21 11.82 2.43
N THR A 81 -8.23 10.98 2.27
CA THR A 81 -8.87 10.19 3.34
C THR A 81 -8.65 8.69 3.20
N ALA A 82 -8.03 8.27 2.10
CA ALA A 82 -7.84 6.88 1.75
C ALA A 82 -6.86 6.24 2.73
N GLY A 83 -7.27 5.16 3.36
CA GLY A 83 -6.41 4.39 4.23
C GLY A 83 -5.36 3.65 3.39
N PRO A 84 -4.19 3.31 3.95
CA PRO A 84 -3.22 2.45 3.28
C PRO A 84 -3.83 1.11 2.84
N SER A 85 -4.90 0.66 3.52
CA SER A 85 -5.58 -0.59 3.26
C SER A 85 -6.70 -0.52 2.22
N ASP A 86 -6.97 0.67 1.66
CA ASP A 86 -7.92 0.78 0.56
C ASP A 86 -7.49 -0.10 -0.60
N ALA A 87 -8.46 -0.83 -1.14
CA ALA A 87 -8.20 -1.88 -2.12
C ALA A 87 -7.59 -1.25 -3.38
N LEU A 88 -6.29 -1.46 -3.57
CA LEU A 88 -5.61 -1.12 -4.81
C LEU A 88 -6.16 -2.01 -5.93
N ASP A 89 -6.27 -1.42 -7.13
CA ASP A 89 -6.69 -2.18 -8.30
C ASP A 89 -5.49 -2.93 -8.89
N PHE A 90 -5.35 -4.20 -8.49
CA PHE A 90 -4.29 -5.08 -8.96
C PHE A 90 -4.68 -5.76 -10.28
N ALA A 91 -3.90 -5.51 -11.32
CA ALA A 91 -4.06 -6.13 -12.63
C ALA A 91 -3.04 -7.26 -12.84
N ALA A 92 -3.49 -8.35 -13.43
CA ALA A 92 -2.63 -9.43 -13.91
C ALA A 92 -1.76 -8.99 -15.10
N THR A 93 -0.50 -9.39 -15.09
CA THR A 93 0.47 -9.06 -16.16
C THR A 93 0.52 -10.09 -17.28
N GLY A 94 0.04 -11.31 -17.05
CA GLY A 94 0.19 -12.44 -17.97
C GLY A 94 1.57 -13.14 -17.91
N PHE A 95 2.38 -12.83 -16.89
CA PHE A 95 3.68 -13.46 -16.65
C PHE A 95 3.57 -14.92 -16.20
N GLY A 96 2.45 -15.29 -15.56
CA GLY A 96 2.27 -16.57 -14.88
C GLY A 96 2.90 -16.59 -13.48
N PRO A 97 3.03 -17.77 -12.87
CA PRO A 97 3.37 -17.91 -11.46
C PRO A 97 4.82 -17.49 -11.19
N ALA A 98 5.03 -16.74 -10.10
CA ALA A 98 6.33 -16.21 -9.73
C ALA A 98 6.68 -16.51 -8.25
N THR A 99 7.96 -16.40 -7.91
CA THR A 99 8.42 -16.48 -6.50
C THR A 99 8.93 -15.14 -6.00
N ALA A 100 9.54 -14.35 -6.87
CA ALA A 100 10.07 -13.03 -6.55
C ALA A 100 9.72 -12.04 -7.68
N VAL A 101 9.60 -10.76 -7.33
CA VAL A 101 9.36 -9.66 -8.26
C VAL A 101 10.29 -8.49 -7.93
N GLY A 102 10.57 -7.67 -8.93
CA GLY A 102 11.39 -6.48 -8.77
C GLY A 102 11.17 -5.53 -9.94
N PHE A 103 11.50 -4.27 -9.71
CA PHE A 103 11.55 -3.27 -10.77
C PHE A 103 13.01 -3.05 -11.16
N ASP A 104 13.24 -2.78 -12.44
CA ASP A 104 14.55 -2.31 -12.90
C ASP A 104 14.79 -0.89 -12.36
N ALA A 105 16.05 -0.51 -12.18
CA ALA A 105 16.45 0.72 -11.48
C ALA A 105 16.01 2.02 -12.19
N ASP A 106 15.57 1.93 -13.45
CA ASP A 106 15.10 3.06 -14.26
C ASP A 106 13.55 3.20 -14.29
N ALA A 107 12.82 2.42 -13.48
CA ALA A 107 11.35 2.46 -13.39
C ALA A 107 10.79 3.57 -12.49
#